data_AF-A0A1Z8STV1-F1
#
_entry.id   AF-A0A1Z8STV1-F1
#
_cell.length_a   1.000
_cell.length_b   1.000
_cell.length_c   1.000
_cell.angle_alpha   90.00
_cell.angle_beta   90.00
_cell.angle_gamma   90.00
#
_symmetry.space_group_name_H-M   'P 1'
#
loop_
_entity.id
_entity.type
_entity.pdbx_description
1 polymer ?
#
loop_
_entity_poly.entity_id
_entity_poly.type
_entity_poly.pdbx_seq_one_letter_code
_entity_poly.pdbx_strand_id
1 'polypeptide(L)'
;MNISKIVFLFSLSLFSSGICFSKDVKPSDDRRKVEFFEKLYDRKIKGVKPFDEYQDPDTFYSEIAKQVGIPEIVYEAVEKKFGWKNDDKNFLALMVKGGSSDDWGVMVTRIPNSIKGFKEEIMSTKSEAEKKAIRSKMLDVLKDMEMKMVVVGYDGKVSFPKKK
;
A
#
# COMPACT_ATOMS: atom_id res chain seq x y z
N MET A 1 49.62 -52.48 -25.59
CA MET A 1 48.74 -53.65 -25.67
C MET A 1 48.79 -54.41 -24.35
N ASN A 2 47.83 -54.16 -23.45
CA ASN A 2 47.14 -55.16 -22.63
C ASN A 2 46.16 -54.46 -21.69
N ILE A 3 44.94 -55.00 -21.67
CA ILE A 3 43.76 -54.56 -20.93
C ILE A 3 43.58 -55.53 -19.75
N SER A 4 43.28 -55.01 -18.55
CA SER A 4 42.43 -55.62 -17.51
C SER A 4 42.26 -54.57 -16.39
N LYS A 5 41.16 -53.84 -16.24
CA LYS A 5 39.79 -54.15 -15.76
C LYS A 5 39.70 -54.65 -14.29
N ILE A 6 38.82 -53.96 -13.54
CA ILE A 6 37.95 -54.42 -12.41
C ILE A 6 38.60 -54.38 -11.00
N VAL A 7 38.01 -53.89 -9.88
CA VAL A 7 36.68 -53.31 -9.53
C VAL A 7 36.75 -52.64 -8.13
N PHE A 8 35.94 -51.59 -7.95
CA PHE A 8 35.32 -51.00 -6.74
C PHE A 8 35.84 -51.33 -5.33
N LEU A 9 36.01 -50.27 -4.51
CA LEU A 9 35.48 -50.23 -3.14
C LEU A 9 35.12 -48.79 -2.74
N PHE A 10 33.89 -48.65 -2.24
CA PHE A 10 33.25 -47.49 -1.66
C PHE A 10 34.11 -46.81 -0.57
N SER A 11 34.26 -45.48 -0.64
CA SER A 11 34.38 -44.65 0.55
C SER A 11 33.41 -43.48 0.47
N LEU A 12 32.23 -43.75 1.03
CA LEU A 12 31.20 -42.82 1.40
C LEU A 12 31.73 -41.93 2.53
N SER A 13 32.01 -40.65 2.26
CA SER A 13 32.25 -39.67 3.33
C SER A 13 31.55 -38.35 3.00
N LEU A 14 30.26 -38.34 3.37
CA LEU A 14 29.55 -37.23 3.99
C LEU A 14 29.72 -35.84 3.34
N PHE A 15 28.74 -35.54 2.49
CA PHE A 15 28.09 -34.23 2.44
C PHE A 15 28.04 -33.59 3.83
N SER A 16 28.95 -32.66 4.12
CA SER A 16 28.69 -31.59 5.07
C SER A 16 27.86 -30.56 4.34
N SER A 17 26.58 -30.90 4.12
CA SER A 17 25.53 -29.92 3.92
C SER A 17 25.67 -28.89 5.03
N GLY A 18 26.08 -27.68 4.67
CA GLY A 18 25.85 -26.51 5.50
C GLY A 18 24.34 -26.48 5.76
N ILE A 19 23.96 -26.92 6.95
CA ILE A 19 22.61 -26.79 7.47
C ILE A 19 22.40 -25.29 7.68
N CYS A 20 22.04 -24.60 6.61
CA CYS A 20 21.27 -23.38 6.69
C CYS A 20 19.81 -23.77 6.44
N PHE A 21 19.25 -24.60 7.33
CA PHE A 21 17.81 -24.61 7.50
C PHE A 21 17.48 -23.34 8.30
N SER A 22 17.38 -22.24 7.56
CA SER A 22 16.49 -21.14 7.94
C SER A 22 15.22 -21.80 8.43
N LYS A 23 14.87 -21.59 9.71
CA LYS A 23 13.60 -22.06 10.26
C LYS A 23 12.53 -21.77 9.22
N ASP A 24 11.87 -22.80 8.73
CA ASP A 24 10.58 -22.70 8.07
C ASP A 24 9.61 -22.12 9.10
N VAL A 25 9.71 -20.81 9.32
CA VAL A 25 8.65 -20.03 9.94
C VAL A 25 7.56 -20.10 8.90
N LYS A 26 6.58 -20.98 9.13
CA LYS A 26 5.36 -20.98 8.34
C LYS A 26 4.91 -19.51 8.32
N PRO A 27 4.91 -18.89 7.15
CA PRO A 27 4.55 -17.50 7.00
C PRO A 27 3.14 -17.40 7.55
N SER A 28 2.97 -16.46 8.45
CA SER A 28 1.70 -16.18 9.09
C SER A 28 0.67 -15.92 8.01
N ASP A 29 -0.34 -16.77 7.84
CA ASP A 29 -1.55 -16.43 7.05
C ASP A 29 -2.30 -15.24 7.67
N ASP A 30 -1.91 -14.84 8.88
CA ASP A 30 -2.40 -13.65 9.54
C ASP A 30 -1.78 -12.38 8.93
N ARG A 31 -2.65 -11.64 8.24
CA ARG A 31 -2.38 -10.39 7.51
C ARG A 31 -2.12 -9.18 8.43
N ARG A 32 -2.15 -9.36 9.75
CA ARG A 32 -1.68 -8.36 10.72
C ARG A 32 -0.17 -8.43 10.95
N LYS A 33 0.52 -9.34 10.27
CA LYS A 33 1.96 -9.52 10.38
C LYS A 33 2.67 -9.04 9.13
N VAL A 34 3.77 -8.32 9.32
CA VAL A 34 4.59 -7.82 8.21
C VAL A 34 5.15 -8.98 7.39
N GLU A 35 5.47 -10.10 8.05
CA GLU A 35 6.00 -11.33 7.45
C GLU A 35 5.07 -11.94 6.40
N PHE A 36 3.75 -11.77 6.54
CA PHE A 36 2.79 -12.18 5.51
C PHE A 36 3.09 -11.47 4.18
N PHE A 37 3.21 -10.15 4.24
CA PHE A 37 3.45 -9.31 3.07
C PHE A 37 4.87 -9.45 2.53
N GLU A 38 5.87 -9.64 3.40
CA GLU A 38 7.23 -9.89 2.96
C GLU A 38 7.33 -11.14 2.08
N LYS A 39 6.62 -12.21 2.47
CA LYS A 39 6.54 -13.41 1.64
C LYS A 39 5.75 -13.17 0.36
N LEU A 40 4.58 -12.56 0.50
CA LEU A 40 3.67 -12.34 -0.63
C LEU A 40 4.36 -11.58 -1.78
N TYR A 41 5.17 -10.58 -1.43
CA TYR A 41 5.87 -9.71 -2.39
C TYR A 41 7.35 -10.06 -2.57
N ASP A 42 7.83 -11.14 -1.95
CA ASP A 42 9.24 -11.57 -1.93
C ASP A 42 10.23 -10.42 -1.67
N ARG A 43 9.95 -9.62 -0.64
CA ARG A 43 10.74 -8.43 -0.31
C ARG A 43 10.73 -8.11 1.17
N LYS A 44 11.78 -7.42 1.64
CA LYS A 44 11.84 -6.94 3.02
C LYS A 44 11.12 -5.62 3.22
N ILE A 45 10.35 -5.53 4.30
CA ILE A 45 9.60 -4.36 4.74
C ILE A 45 10.28 -3.84 6.01
N LYS A 46 10.64 -2.55 6.03
CA LYS A 46 11.44 -1.97 7.13
C LYS A 46 10.69 -0.85 7.83
N GLY A 47 10.85 -0.75 9.14
CA GLY A 47 10.33 0.39 9.92
C GLY A 47 8.82 0.40 10.14
N VAL A 48 8.10 -0.67 9.75
CA VAL A 48 6.69 -0.86 10.11
C VAL A 48 6.63 -1.50 11.50
N LYS A 49 5.88 -0.89 12.41
CA LYS A 49 5.68 -1.41 13.77
C LYS A 49 4.74 -2.63 13.74
N PRO A 50 4.69 -3.43 14.81
CA PRO A 50 3.62 -4.41 14.99
C PRO A 50 2.23 -3.78 14.86
N PHE A 51 1.27 -4.53 14.31
CA PHE A 51 -0.09 -4.06 14.05
C PHE A 51 -0.77 -3.45 15.28
N ASP A 52 -0.61 -4.07 16.45
CA ASP A 52 -1.25 -3.64 17.70
C ASP A 52 -0.68 -2.33 18.27
N GLU A 53 0.44 -1.82 17.74
CA GLU A 53 1.02 -0.53 18.13
C GLU A 53 0.41 0.67 17.39
N TYR A 54 -0.42 0.43 16.38
CA TYR A 54 -1.12 1.51 15.66
C TYR A 54 -2.50 1.77 16.29
N GLN A 55 -2.82 3.05 16.48
CA GLN A 55 -4.17 3.46 16.90
C GLN A 55 -5.20 3.24 15.80
N ASP A 56 -4.78 3.40 14.54
CA ASP A 56 -5.61 3.18 13.37
C ASP A 56 -5.05 2.02 12.55
N PRO A 57 -5.78 0.90 12.43
CA PRO A 57 -5.41 -0.22 11.57
C PRO A 57 -5.08 0.16 10.13
N ASP A 58 -5.77 1.15 9.55
CA ASP A 58 -5.53 1.59 8.16
C ASP A 58 -4.09 2.15 8.01
N THR A 59 -3.48 2.65 9.08
CA THR A 59 -2.09 3.16 9.07
C THR A 59 -1.07 2.04 8.86
N PHE A 60 -1.23 0.92 9.55
CA PHE A 60 -0.36 -0.26 9.38
C PHE A 60 -0.34 -0.71 7.91
N TYR A 61 -1.53 -0.90 7.33
CA TYR A 61 -1.66 -1.31 5.93
C TYR A 61 -1.15 -0.24 4.96
N SER A 62 -1.36 1.04 5.27
CA SER A 62 -0.84 2.16 4.47
C SER A 62 0.69 2.18 4.42
N GLU A 63 1.38 1.89 5.52
CA GLU A 63 2.84 1.85 5.55
C GLU A 63 3.40 0.68 4.73
N ILE A 64 2.74 -0.48 4.80
CA ILE A 64 3.09 -1.63 3.97
C ILE A 64 2.83 -1.34 2.49
N ALA A 65 1.64 -0.83 2.16
CA ALA A 65 1.22 -0.49 0.80
C ALA A 65 2.21 0.47 0.11
N LYS A 66 2.72 1.47 0.85
CA LYS A 66 3.75 2.40 0.36
C LYS A 66 5.04 1.67 0.01
N GLN A 67 5.48 0.72 0.82
CA GLN A 67 6.70 -0.01 0.53
C GLN A 67 6.51 -0.96 -0.65
N VAL A 68 5.37 -1.65 -0.74
CA VAL A 68 5.09 -2.62 -1.79
C VAL A 68 4.65 -1.99 -3.13
N GLY A 69 4.57 -0.66 -3.23
CA GLY A 69 4.34 0.07 -4.48
C GLY A 69 2.89 0.21 -4.93
N ILE A 70 1.93 0.06 -3.99
CA ILE A 70 0.50 0.19 -4.30
C ILE A 70 0.11 1.61 -4.72
N PRO A 71 0.59 2.69 -4.08
CA PRO A 71 0.26 4.05 -4.50
C PRO A 71 0.55 4.33 -5.98
N GLU A 72 1.70 3.87 -6.48
CA GLU A 72 2.12 4.07 -7.88
C GLU A 72 1.17 3.37 -8.85
N ILE A 73 0.83 2.10 -8.57
CA ILE A 73 -0.15 1.33 -9.35
C ILE A 73 -1.50 2.05 -9.39
N VAL A 74 -1.92 2.60 -8.24
CA VAL A 74 -3.19 3.33 -8.12
C VAL A 74 -3.16 4.63 -8.91
N TYR A 75 -2.08 5.41 -8.82
CA TYR A 75 -1.93 6.66 -9.57
C TYR A 75 -2.01 6.42 -11.09
N GLU A 76 -1.25 5.46 -11.60
CA GLU A 76 -1.28 5.10 -13.02
C GLU A 76 -2.68 4.66 -13.47
N ALA A 77 -3.37 3.87 -12.64
CA ALA A 77 -4.69 3.36 -12.97
C ALA A 77 -5.75 4.47 -13.01
N VAL A 78 -5.75 5.41 -12.06
CA VAL A 78 -6.71 6.52 -12.07
C VAL A 78 -6.40 7.55 -13.15
N GLU A 79 -5.13 7.77 -13.48
CA GLU A 79 -4.74 8.61 -14.62
C GLU A 79 -5.24 8.00 -15.92
N LYS A 80 -4.96 6.72 -16.17
CA LYS A 80 -5.39 6.04 -17.40
C LYS A 80 -6.92 5.97 -17.54
N LYS A 81 -7.65 5.77 -16.45
CA LYS A 81 -9.11 5.57 -16.49
C LYS A 81 -9.91 6.87 -16.45
N PHE A 82 -9.48 7.83 -15.64
CA PHE A 82 -10.24 9.05 -15.35
C PHE A 82 -9.50 10.33 -15.75
N GLY A 83 -8.25 10.25 -16.19
CA GLY A 83 -7.40 11.41 -16.43
C GLY A 83 -6.99 12.14 -15.15
N TRP A 84 -7.08 11.46 -13.99
CA TRP A 84 -6.78 12.05 -12.69
C TRP A 84 -5.28 12.02 -12.42
N LYS A 85 -4.71 13.17 -12.06
CA LYS A 85 -3.31 13.31 -11.68
C LYS A 85 -3.12 14.46 -10.70
N ASN A 86 -1.97 14.50 -10.05
CA ASN A 86 -1.52 15.70 -9.35
C ASN A 86 -1.12 16.76 -10.38
N ASP A 87 -1.73 17.93 -10.31
CA ASP A 87 -1.45 19.07 -11.19
C ASP A 87 -1.69 20.40 -10.44
N ASP A 88 -1.66 21.52 -11.17
CA ASP A 88 -1.89 22.84 -10.57
C ASP A 88 -3.32 23.02 -10.04
N LYS A 89 -4.29 22.26 -10.57
CA LYS A 89 -5.70 22.38 -10.21
C LYS A 89 -6.11 21.43 -9.11
N ASN A 90 -5.53 20.23 -9.06
CA ASN A 90 -5.93 19.17 -8.15
C ASN A 90 -4.74 18.42 -7.58
N PHE A 91 -4.95 17.83 -6.41
CA PHE A 91 -4.10 16.78 -5.89
C PHE A 91 -4.92 15.53 -5.55
N LEU A 92 -4.25 14.39 -5.52
CA LEU A 92 -4.84 13.10 -5.21
C LEU A 92 -4.46 12.70 -3.79
N ALA A 93 -5.46 12.37 -2.98
CA ALA A 93 -5.27 11.77 -1.66
C ALA A 93 -5.65 10.29 -1.71
N LEU A 94 -4.75 9.43 -1.22
CA LEU A 94 -4.94 7.99 -1.16
C LEU A 94 -5.16 7.58 0.28
N MET A 95 -6.20 6.80 0.52
CA MET A 95 -6.45 6.12 1.80
C MET A 95 -6.53 4.63 1.53
N VAL A 96 -5.54 3.89 2.03
CA VAL A 96 -5.54 2.43 1.97
C VAL A 96 -6.46 1.91 3.06
N LYS A 97 -7.46 1.13 2.66
CA LYS A 97 -8.39 0.47 3.55
C LYS A 97 -7.82 -0.88 3.93
N GLY A 98 -7.53 -1.05 5.22
CA GLY A 98 -7.14 -2.32 5.79
C GLY A 98 -8.29 -3.32 5.71
N GLY A 99 -7.98 -4.59 5.47
CA GLY A 99 -9.02 -5.61 5.35
C GLY A 99 -8.51 -7.04 5.28
N SER A 100 -9.43 -7.97 5.50
CA SER A 100 -9.22 -9.41 5.35
C SER A 100 -9.58 -9.89 3.93
N SER A 101 -9.44 -9.04 2.91
CA SER A 101 -9.53 -9.42 1.48
C SER A 101 -8.15 -9.70 0.88
N ASP A 102 -8.09 -10.49 -0.20
CA ASP A 102 -6.86 -10.78 -0.96
C ASP A 102 -6.49 -9.64 -1.93
N ASP A 103 -6.81 -8.41 -1.54
CA ASP A 103 -6.63 -7.20 -2.33
C ASP A 103 -6.41 -5.97 -1.44
N TRP A 104 -5.91 -4.91 -2.07
CA TRP A 104 -5.80 -3.58 -1.50
C TRP A 104 -7.01 -2.76 -1.92
N GLY A 105 -7.87 -2.44 -0.96
CA GLY A 105 -8.86 -1.38 -1.14
C GLY A 105 -8.19 -0.02 -0.99
N VAL A 106 -8.23 0.81 -2.03
CA VAL A 106 -7.67 2.17 -1.98
C VAL A 106 -8.75 3.17 -2.38
N MET A 107 -9.10 4.05 -1.44
CA MET A 107 -9.93 5.20 -1.72
C MET A 107 -9.05 6.30 -2.28
N VAL A 108 -9.34 6.72 -3.51
CA VAL A 108 -8.67 7.83 -4.18
C VAL A 108 -9.63 9.00 -4.21
N THR A 109 -9.19 10.12 -3.65
CA THR A 109 -9.93 11.37 -3.64
C THR A 109 -9.20 12.40 -4.48
N ARG A 110 -9.87 12.92 -5.51
CA ARG A 110 -9.41 14.09 -6.25
C ARG A 110 -9.87 15.34 -5.52
N ILE A 111 -8.91 16.14 -5.08
CA ILE A 111 -9.14 17.33 -4.25
C ILE A 111 -8.67 18.57 -5.00
N PRO A 112 -9.54 19.58 -5.19
CA PRO A 112 -9.11 20.86 -5.75
C PRO A 112 -8.03 21.53 -4.89
N ASN A 113 -6.96 22.03 -5.51
CA ASN A 113 -5.91 22.77 -4.83
C ASN A 113 -6.41 24.07 -4.20
N SER A 114 -7.53 24.62 -4.68
CA SER A 114 -8.20 25.79 -4.11
C SER A 114 -8.62 25.58 -2.65
N ILE A 115 -8.67 24.33 -2.15
CA ILE A 115 -8.93 24.05 -0.72
C ILE A 115 -7.76 24.48 0.19
N LYS A 116 -6.55 24.64 -0.35
CA LYS A 116 -5.35 25.01 0.42
C LYS A 116 -5.48 26.47 0.88
N GLY A 117 -5.07 26.76 2.12
CA GLY A 117 -5.11 28.11 2.69
C GLY A 117 -6.39 28.43 3.48
N PHE A 118 -7.50 27.72 3.25
CA PHE A 118 -8.75 27.94 3.99
C PHE A 118 -8.58 27.74 5.50
N LYS A 119 -7.76 26.76 5.92
CA LYS A 119 -7.52 26.48 7.34
C LYS A 119 -6.81 27.66 8.00
N GLU A 120 -5.75 28.16 7.38
CA GLU A 120 -4.97 29.30 7.85
C GLU A 120 -5.82 30.58 7.87
N GLU A 121 -6.65 30.80 6.85
CA GLU A 121 -7.58 31.93 6.78
C GLU A 121 -8.60 31.89 7.93
N ILE A 122 -9.21 30.72 8.20
CA ILE A 122 -10.16 30.54 9.32
C ILE A 122 -9.47 30.78 10.68
N MET A 123 -8.24 30.31 10.85
CA MET A 123 -7.50 30.46 12.11
C MET A 123 -7.06 31.90 12.37
N SER A 124 -6.68 32.64 11.32
CA SER A 124 -6.24 34.04 11.42
C SER A 124 -7.40 35.04 11.53
N THR A 125 -8.59 34.66 11.07
CA THR A 125 -9.80 35.49 11.16
C THR A 125 -10.29 35.60 12.61
N LYS A 126 -10.56 36.83 13.09
CA LYS A 126 -11.07 37.04 14.45
C LYS A 126 -12.59 36.94 14.55
N SER A 127 -13.30 37.39 13.53
CA SER A 127 -14.76 37.46 13.51
C SER A 127 -15.40 36.11 13.22
N GLU A 128 -16.33 35.66 14.07
CA GLU A 128 -17.06 34.42 13.83
C GLU A 128 -17.98 34.47 12.60
N ALA A 129 -18.52 35.66 12.29
CA ALA A 129 -19.34 35.85 11.09
C ALA A 129 -18.51 35.64 9.81
N GLU A 130 -17.29 36.17 9.79
CA GLU A 130 -16.35 36.00 8.68
C GLU A 130 -15.86 34.55 8.58
N LYS A 131 -15.51 33.90 9.70
CA LYS A 131 -15.17 32.46 9.71
C LYS A 131 -16.30 31.62 9.13
N LYS A 132 -17.56 31.93 9.43
CA LYS A 132 -18.71 31.22 8.85
C LYS A 132 -18.78 31.40 7.34
N ALA A 133 -18.54 32.61 6.83
CA ALA A 133 -18.50 32.87 5.39
C ALA A 133 -17.35 32.11 4.70
N ILE A 134 -16.15 32.10 5.30
CA ILE A 134 -14.98 31.35 4.79
C ILE A 134 -15.27 29.85 4.76
N ARG A 135 -15.87 29.29 5.83
CA ARG A 135 -16.31 27.88 5.85
C ARG A 135 -17.33 27.57 4.76
N SER A 136 -18.24 28.50 4.45
CA SER A 136 -19.19 28.32 3.34
C SER A 136 -18.47 28.22 2.00
N LYS A 137 -17.51 29.11 1.72
CA LYS A 137 -16.68 29.05 0.51
C LYS A 137 -15.87 27.74 0.44
N MET A 138 -15.31 27.31 1.57
CA MET A 138 -14.62 26.03 1.67
C MET A 138 -15.55 24.86 1.32
N LEU A 139 -16.78 24.85 1.84
CA LEU A 139 -17.79 23.83 1.51
C LEU A 139 -18.14 23.83 0.02
N ASP A 140 -18.20 25.00 -0.62
CA ASP A 140 -18.44 25.08 -2.06
C ASP A 140 -17.31 24.43 -2.86
N VAL A 141 -16.05 24.64 -2.48
CA VAL A 141 -14.89 23.95 -3.09
C VAL A 141 -14.93 22.44 -2.86
N LEU A 142 -15.34 21.99 -1.66
CA LEU A 142 -15.41 20.57 -1.34
C LEU A 142 -16.46 19.82 -2.18
N LYS A 143 -17.45 20.50 -2.78
CA LYS A 143 -18.43 19.88 -3.70
C LYS A 143 -17.79 19.36 -4.99
N ASP A 144 -16.66 19.93 -5.40
CA ASP A 144 -15.93 19.51 -6.60
C ASP A 144 -15.01 18.30 -6.33
N MET A 145 -14.95 17.82 -5.08
CA MET A 145 -14.21 16.60 -4.76
C MET A 145 -14.88 15.38 -5.36
N GLU A 146 -14.07 14.53 -5.97
CA GLU A 146 -14.52 13.24 -6.47
C GLU A 146 -13.78 12.11 -5.76
N MET A 147 -14.51 11.05 -5.42
CA MET A 147 -13.97 9.87 -4.76
C MET A 147 -14.25 8.62 -5.57
N LYS A 148 -13.22 7.79 -5.75
CA LYS A 148 -13.34 6.46 -6.37
C LYS A 148 -12.64 5.43 -5.49
N MET A 149 -13.24 4.25 -5.40
CA MET A 149 -12.55 3.08 -4.88
C MET A 149 -11.79 2.41 -6.02
N VAL A 150 -10.54 2.07 -5.74
CA VAL A 150 -9.67 1.26 -6.58
C VAL A 150 -9.35 0.01 -5.77
N VAL A 151 -9.44 -1.15 -6.40
CA VAL A 151 -9.07 -2.43 -5.80
C VAL A 151 -7.89 -2.97 -6.57
N VAL A 152 -6.78 -3.24 -5.87
CA VAL A 152 -5.56 -3.80 -6.45
C VAL A 152 -5.33 -5.17 -5.86
N GLY A 153 -5.50 -6.22 -6.67
CA GLY A 153 -5.16 -7.58 -6.26
C GLY A 153 -3.66 -7.71 -5.95
N TYR A 154 -3.27 -8.69 -5.13
CA TYR A 154 -1.85 -8.95 -4.89
C TYR A 154 -1.08 -9.37 -6.15
N ASP A 155 -1.79 -9.83 -7.19
CA ASP A 155 -1.25 -10.08 -8.53
C ASP A 155 -1.09 -8.80 -9.39
N GLY A 156 -1.36 -7.62 -8.81
CA GLY A 156 -1.29 -6.33 -9.48
C GLY A 156 -2.50 -6.00 -10.36
N LYS A 157 -3.51 -6.87 -10.46
CA LYS A 157 -4.71 -6.57 -11.26
C LYS A 157 -5.52 -5.46 -10.59
N VAL A 158 -5.85 -4.45 -11.38
CA VAL A 158 -6.63 -3.29 -10.92
C VAL A 158 -8.09 -3.39 -11.35
N SER A 159 -9.00 -3.12 -10.43
CA SER A 159 -10.43 -2.99 -10.72
C SER A 159 -11.03 -1.76 -10.03
N PHE A 160 -12.20 -1.34 -10.53
CA PHE A 160 -12.92 -0.17 -10.03
C PHE A 160 -14.35 -0.60 -9.71
N PRO A 161 -14.64 -0.97 -8.45
CA PRO A 161 -15.98 -1.41 -8.08
C PRO A 161 -16.98 -0.29 -8.30
N LYS A 162 -18.16 -0.64 -8.83
CA LYS A 162 -19.29 0.29 -8.87
C LYS A 162 -19.81 0.46 -7.45
N LYS A 163 -20.19 1.69 -7.08
CA LYS A 163 -21.01 1.88 -5.87
C LYS A 163 -22.28 1.05 -6.05
N LYS A 164 -22.55 0.13 -5.12
CA LYS A 164 -23.86 -0.52 -4.99
C LYS A 164 -24.86 0.48 -4.43
#